data_AF-A0A3N1GL50-F1
#
_entry.id   AF-A0A3N1GL50-F1
#
_cell.length_a   1.000
_cell.length_b   1.000
_cell.length_c   1.000
_cell.angle_alpha   90.00
_cell.angle_beta   90.00
_cell.angle_gamma   90.00
#
_symmetry.space_group_name_H-M   'P 1'
#
loop_
_entity.id
_entity.type
_entity.pdbx_description
1 polymer ?
#
loop_
_entity_poly.entity_id
_entity_poly.type
_entity_poly.pdbx_seq_one_letter_code
_entity_poly.pdbx_strand_id
1 'polypeptide(L)'
;MADEDMPGCTLTVCRDCCCGSRVKHPAVDHAAQVDRLRELLPAAHRVRTSLCLDVCAQSNVMVVQPARTARRQGARPVWFGLVLDDAIVTDIADWVRAGGPGVAGLPATLALSVIPAPAAAGER
;
A
#
# COMPACT_ATOMS: atom_id res chain seq x y z
N MET A 1 21.73 1.36 21.01
CA MET A 1 22.30 0.83 19.75
C MET A 1 21.54 -0.42 19.30
N ALA A 2 20.21 -0.32 19.12
CA ALA A 2 19.34 -1.46 18.76
C ALA A 2 18.08 -1.00 17.98
N ASP A 3 18.19 0.04 17.16
CA ASP A 3 17.05 0.58 16.40
C ASP A 3 17.29 0.66 14.88
N GLU A 4 18.51 0.36 14.40
CA GLU A 4 18.84 0.49 12.96
C GLU A 4 18.40 -0.69 12.08
N ASP A 5 17.83 -1.75 12.66
CA ASP A 5 17.51 -2.99 11.91
C ASP A 5 16.05 -3.45 12.07
N MET A 6 15.15 -2.58 12.56
CA MET A 6 13.72 -2.91 12.52
C MET A 6 13.10 -2.34 11.24
N PRO A 7 12.71 -3.18 10.26
CA PRO A 7 12.11 -2.70 9.04
C PRO A 7 10.80 -1.96 9.36
N GLY A 8 10.66 -0.78 8.76
CA GLY A 8 9.46 0.02 8.75
C GLY A 8 8.32 -0.67 8.00
N CYS A 9 7.31 0.10 7.62
CA CYS A 9 6.18 -0.45 6.87
C CYS A 9 6.62 -1.13 5.57
N THR A 10 5.89 -2.17 5.17
CA THR A 10 6.00 -2.76 3.83
C THR A 10 4.79 -2.31 3.02
N LEU A 11 5.04 -1.71 1.86
CA LEU A 11 4.02 -1.37 0.87
C LEU A 11 4.05 -2.40 -0.24
N THR A 12 2.97 -3.16 -0.36
CA THR A 12 2.76 -4.14 -1.44
C THR A 12 1.82 -3.55 -2.48
N VAL A 13 2.25 -3.51 -3.73
CA VAL A 13 1.48 -2.95 -4.84
C VAL A 13 1.05 -4.07 -5.78
N CYS A 14 -0.26 -4.19 -6.04
CA CYS A 14 -0.79 -5.16 -6.99
C CYS A 14 -0.42 -4.74 -8.41
N ARG A 15 0.37 -5.56 -9.09
CA ARG A 15 0.89 -5.33 -10.44
C ARG A 15 0.81 -6.66 -11.17
N ASP A 16 -0.20 -6.81 -12.03
CA ASP A 16 -0.37 -7.81 -13.10
C ASP A 16 -1.86 -8.23 -13.27
N CYS A 17 -2.12 -9.17 -14.19
CA CYS A 17 -3.30 -9.92 -14.64
C CYS A 17 -4.62 -9.15 -14.85
N CYS A 18 -5.01 -8.30 -13.91
CA CYS A 18 -6.27 -7.55 -13.94
C CYS A 18 -6.16 -6.18 -13.24
N CYS A 19 -5.13 -5.97 -12.42
CA CYS A 19 -5.01 -4.86 -11.50
C CYS A 19 -3.75 -4.04 -11.81
N GLY A 20 -3.92 -2.71 -11.91
CA GLY A 20 -2.80 -1.82 -12.20
C GLY A 20 -2.29 -1.92 -13.65
N SER A 21 -3.19 -2.21 -14.61
CA SER A 21 -2.86 -2.35 -16.02
C SER A 21 -3.36 -1.16 -16.85
N ARG A 22 -2.62 -0.81 -17.90
CA ARG A 22 -3.01 0.23 -18.87
C ARG A 22 -4.27 -0.14 -19.66
N VAL A 23 -4.61 -1.43 -19.75
CA VAL A 23 -5.86 -1.88 -20.38
C VAL A 23 -7.07 -1.41 -19.56
N LYS A 24 -7.00 -1.55 -18.23
CA LYS A 24 -8.10 -1.14 -17.35
C LYS A 24 -8.14 0.38 -17.15
N HIS A 25 -6.97 0.99 -17.02
CA HIS A 25 -6.81 2.44 -16.76
C HIS A 25 -5.71 3.02 -17.67
N PRO A 26 -6.03 3.39 -18.92
CA PRO A 26 -5.04 3.82 -19.91
C PRO A 26 -4.41 5.18 -19.61
N ALA A 27 -5.11 6.03 -18.86
CA ALA A 27 -4.62 7.34 -18.44
C ALA A 27 -3.66 7.29 -17.24
N VAL A 28 -3.50 6.14 -16.58
CA VAL A 28 -2.70 6.00 -15.36
C VAL A 28 -1.37 5.33 -15.68
N ASP A 29 -0.27 6.01 -15.34
CA ASP A 29 1.07 5.43 -15.45
C ASP A 29 1.45 4.64 -14.19
N HIS A 30 0.95 3.41 -14.13
CA HIS A 30 1.14 2.51 -12.99
C HIS A 30 2.61 2.17 -12.68
N ALA A 31 3.49 2.25 -13.68
CA ALA A 31 4.92 2.03 -13.49
C ALA A 31 5.54 3.23 -12.78
N ALA A 32 5.28 4.44 -13.28
CA ALA A 32 5.74 5.68 -12.66
C ALA A 32 5.27 5.81 -11.20
N GLN A 33 4.07 5.34 -10.86
CA GLN A 33 3.60 5.32 -9.47
C GLN A 33 4.43 4.41 -8.57
N VAL A 34 4.90 3.26 -9.05
CA VAL A 34 5.76 2.36 -8.25
C VAL A 34 7.14 2.99 -8.06
N ASP A 35 7.67 3.61 -9.10
CA ASP A 35 8.98 4.27 -9.01
C ASP A 35 8.92 5.48 -8.08
N ARG A 36 7.86 6.28 -8.17
CA ARG A 36 7.58 7.37 -7.23
C ARG A 36 7.49 6.88 -5.78
N LEU A 37 6.83 5.74 -5.52
CA LEU A 37 6.80 5.14 -4.17
C LEU A 37 8.20 4.75 -3.68
N ARG A 38 9.04 4.21 -4.56
CA ARG A 38 10.43 3.84 -4.22
C ARG A 38 11.30 5.06 -3.95
N GLU A 39 11.07 6.17 -4.66
CA GLU A 39 11.76 7.44 -4.45
C GLU A 39 11.33 8.14 -3.16
N LEU A 40 10.03 8.14 -2.85
CA LEU A 40 9.48 8.83 -1.69
C LEU A 40 9.71 8.10 -0.38
N LEU A 41 9.91 6.78 -0.40
CA LEU A 41 10.05 5.95 0.80
C LEU A 41 11.52 5.63 1.10
N PRO A 42 12.06 6.11 2.24
CA PRO A 42 13.42 5.78 2.68
C PRO A 42 13.66 4.27 2.81
N ALA A 43 14.94 3.86 2.78
CA ALA A 43 15.37 2.46 2.82
C ALA A 43 14.86 1.65 4.04
N ALA A 44 14.47 2.33 5.12
CA ALA A 44 13.82 1.68 6.27
C ALA A 44 12.46 1.05 5.90
N HIS A 45 11.77 1.58 4.89
CA HIS A 45 10.51 1.03 4.36
C HIS A 45 10.78 0.16 3.14
N ARG A 46 9.87 -0.78 2.87
CA ARG A 46 10.00 -1.68 1.72
C ARG A 46 8.84 -1.51 0.75
N VAL A 47 9.14 -1.20 -0.51
CA VAL A 47 8.17 -1.25 -1.62
C VAL A 47 8.38 -2.55 -2.39
N ARG A 48 7.32 -3.33 -2.59
CA ARG A 48 7.34 -4.54 -3.41
C ARG A 48 6.09 -4.65 -4.26
N THR A 49 6.16 -5.45 -5.31
CA THR A 49 5.02 -5.79 -6.15
C THR A 49 4.50 -7.18 -5.83
N SER A 50 3.21 -7.40 -6.07
CA SER A 50 2.55 -8.72 -6.08
C SER A 50 1.78 -8.87 -7.38
N LEU A 51 1.73 -10.08 -7.95
CA LEU A 51 0.98 -10.34 -9.19
C LEU A 51 -0.53 -10.13 -9.00
N CYS A 52 -1.07 -10.58 -7.86
CA CYS A 52 -2.48 -10.43 -7.51
C CYS A 52 -2.63 -10.16 -6.00
N LEU A 53 -3.73 -9.51 -5.63
CA LEU A 53 -4.19 -9.27 -4.25
C LEU A 53 -5.69 -9.62 -4.08
N ASP A 54 -6.26 -10.34 -5.04
CA ASP A 54 -7.62 -10.92 -5.06
C ASP A 54 -8.80 -9.96 -4.99
N VAL A 55 -8.55 -8.64 -5.04
CA VAL A 55 -9.57 -7.58 -5.08
C VAL A 55 -9.50 -6.76 -6.36
N CYS A 56 -9.35 -7.42 -7.51
CA CYS A 56 -9.13 -6.78 -8.81
C CYS A 56 -10.22 -5.77 -9.21
N ALA A 57 -11.46 -5.92 -8.73
CA ALA A 57 -12.54 -4.95 -8.92
C ALA A 57 -12.18 -3.57 -8.39
N GLN A 58 -11.42 -3.50 -7.29
CA GLN A 58 -11.04 -2.26 -6.63
C GLN A 58 -9.95 -1.48 -7.37
N SER A 59 -9.26 -2.06 -8.36
CA SER A 59 -8.23 -1.42 -9.19
C SER A 59 -7.00 -0.87 -8.44
N ASN A 60 -5.83 -1.02 -9.05
CA ASN A 60 -4.54 -0.50 -8.56
C ASN A 60 -4.34 -0.65 -7.05
N VAL A 61 -4.59 -1.85 -6.53
CA VAL A 61 -4.66 -2.08 -5.09
C VAL A 61 -3.28 -1.99 -4.45
N MET A 62 -3.21 -1.30 -3.31
CA MET A 62 -2.01 -1.15 -2.50
C MET A 62 -2.28 -1.56 -1.06
N VAL A 63 -1.32 -2.21 -0.42
CA VAL A 63 -1.45 -2.67 0.97
C VAL A 63 -0.24 -2.20 1.77
N VAL A 64 -0.51 -1.40 2.80
CA VAL A 64 0.52 -1.02 3.77
C VAL A 64 0.43 -1.99 4.94
N GLN A 65 1.41 -2.88 5.05
CA GLN A 65 1.59 -3.68 6.25
C GLN A 65 2.38 -2.88 7.30
N PRO A 66 1.96 -2.86 8.58
CA PRO A 66 2.57 -1.99 9.60
C PRO A 66 4.04 -2.34 9.86
N ALA A 67 4.79 -1.46 10.50
CA ALA A 67 6.10 -1.81 11.06
C ALA A 67 5.98 -2.93 12.11
N ARG A 68 7.06 -3.66 12.37
CA ARG A 68 7.03 -4.83 13.28
C ARG A 68 6.57 -4.47 14.70
N THR A 69 7.01 -3.34 15.24
CA THR A 69 6.58 -2.82 16.55
C THR A 69 5.07 -2.59 16.60
N ALA A 70 4.53 -1.84 15.63
CA ALA A 70 3.09 -1.57 15.53
C ALA A 70 2.27 -2.85 15.38
N ARG A 71 2.75 -3.82 14.55
CA ARG A 71 2.09 -5.14 14.42
C ARG A 71 2.00 -5.88 15.77
N ARG A 72 3.06 -5.85 16.57
CA ARG A 72 3.08 -6.47 17.91
C ARG A 72 2.10 -5.83 18.88
N GLN A 73 1.79 -4.55 18.68
CA GLN A 73 0.79 -3.80 19.43
C GLN A 73 -0.64 -3.97 18.87
N GLY A 74 -0.82 -4.83 17.87
CA GLY A 74 -2.14 -5.14 17.31
C GLY A 74 -2.49 -4.39 16.03
N ALA A 75 -1.62 -3.50 15.52
CA ALA A 75 -1.86 -2.83 14.24
C ALA A 75 -2.09 -3.85 13.11
N ARG A 76 -2.99 -3.52 12.19
CA ARG A 76 -3.38 -4.34 11.05
C ARG A 76 -3.03 -3.66 9.73
N PRO A 77 -2.82 -4.43 8.65
CA PRO A 77 -2.63 -3.85 7.33
C PRO A 77 -3.81 -2.98 6.91
N VAL A 78 -3.53 -1.89 6.21
CA VAL A 78 -4.54 -1.06 5.55
C VAL A 78 -4.47 -1.30 4.05
N TRP A 79 -5.65 -1.48 3.46
CA TRP A 79 -5.83 -1.80 2.05
C TRP A 79 -6.42 -0.59 1.35
N PHE A 80 -5.82 -0.21 0.21
CA PHE A 80 -6.26 0.90 -0.62
C PHE A 80 -6.65 0.39 -2.00
N GLY A 81 -7.83 0.79 -2.46
CA GLY A 81 -8.31 0.61 -3.82
C GLY A 81 -8.40 1.94 -4.56
N LEU A 82 -8.62 1.87 -5.88
CA LEU A 82 -8.83 3.02 -6.75
C LEU A 82 -7.72 4.08 -6.63
N VAL A 83 -6.48 3.64 -6.40
CA VAL A 83 -5.31 4.53 -6.30
C VAL A 83 -4.90 4.99 -7.71
N LEU A 84 -5.75 5.75 -8.39
CA LEU A 84 -5.60 6.10 -9.81
C LEU A 84 -5.02 7.50 -10.01
N ASP A 85 -4.73 8.21 -8.92
CA ASP A 85 -4.19 9.56 -8.91
C ASP A 85 -2.86 9.59 -8.14
N ASP A 86 -1.87 10.28 -8.67
CA ASP A 86 -0.54 10.42 -8.07
C ASP A 86 -0.55 11.21 -6.76
N ALA A 87 -1.58 12.03 -6.52
CA ALA A 87 -1.83 12.66 -5.24
C ALA A 87 -2.09 11.60 -4.15
N ILE A 88 -2.90 10.57 -4.43
CA ILE A 88 -3.17 9.47 -3.49
C ILE A 88 -1.88 8.68 -3.22
N VAL A 89 -1.06 8.46 -4.25
CA VAL A 89 0.25 7.80 -4.10
C VAL A 89 1.17 8.59 -3.17
N THR A 90 1.21 9.91 -3.34
CA THR A 90 1.99 10.81 -2.50
C THR A 90 1.46 10.80 -1.06
N ASP A 91 0.15 10.93 -0.86
CA ASP A 91 -0.49 10.86 0.46
C ASP A 91 -0.18 9.53 1.18
N ILE A 92 -0.23 8.39 0.48
CA ILE A 92 0.14 7.08 1.06
C ILE A 92 1.60 7.09 1.51
N ALA A 93 2.51 7.61 0.69
CA ALA A 93 3.93 7.68 1.04
C ALA A 93 4.17 8.60 2.26
N ASP A 94 3.50 9.75 2.32
CA ASP A 94 3.55 10.69 3.44
C ASP A 94 3.07 10.04 4.74
N TRP A 95 1.94 9.35 4.67
CA TRP A 95 1.40 8.62 5.80
C TRP A 95 2.31 7.47 6.27
N VAL A 96 2.91 6.73 5.34
CA VAL A 96 3.89 5.68 5.66
C VAL A 96 5.12 6.27 6.36
N ARG A 97 5.64 7.42 5.88
CA ARG A 97 6.76 8.13 6.50
C ARG A 97 6.43 8.65 7.91
N ALA A 98 5.18 9.02 8.14
CA ALA A 98 4.69 9.41 9.47
C ALA A 98 4.55 8.22 10.44
N GLY A 99 4.72 6.97 9.98
CA GLY A 99 4.68 5.75 10.78
C GLY A 99 3.64 4.73 10.31
N GLY A 100 2.71 5.12 9.45
CA GLY A 100 1.72 4.23 8.85
C GLY A 100 0.74 3.60 9.85
N PRO A 101 0.20 2.40 9.54
CA PRO A 101 -0.87 1.79 10.31
C PRO A 101 -0.55 1.61 11.79
N GLY A 102 -1.46 2.07 12.66
CA GLY A 102 -1.33 1.94 14.11
C GLY A 102 -0.31 2.87 14.77
N VAL A 103 0.34 3.76 14.00
CA VAL A 103 1.27 4.78 14.51
C VAL A 103 0.80 6.17 14.10
N ALA A 104 0.62 6.40 12.80
CA ALA A 104 0.08 7.65 12.27
C ALA A 104 -1.42 7.51 12.04
N GLY A 105 -2.19 8.52 12.45
CA GLY A 105 -3.61 8.63 12.12
C GLY A 105 -3.81 8.65 10.60
N LEU A 106 -4.79 7.89 10.10
CA LEU A 106 -5.08 7.86 8.67
C LEU A 106 -5.70 9.20 8.24
N PRO A 107 -5.13 9.91 7.24
CA PRO A 107 -5.74 11.11 6.69
C PRO A 107 -7.15 10.86 6.15
N ALA A 108 -8.06 11.82 6.36
CA ALA A 108 -9.44 11.70 5.90
C ALA A 108 -9.56 11.55 4.37
N THR A 109 -8.63 12.15 3.61
CA THR A 109 -8.54 11.98 2.15
C THR A 109 -8.22 10.54 1.77
N LEU A 110 -7.23 9.91 2.43
CA LEU A 110 -6.88 8.51 2.21
C LEU A 110 -7.98 7.53 2.66
N ALA A 111 -8.78 7.90 3.66
CA ALA A 111 -9.90 7.08 4.10
C ALA A 111 -10.91 6.79 2.98
N LEU A 112 -11.04 7.68 1.98
CA LEU A 112 -11.90 7.49 0.81
C LEU A 112 -11.45 6.35 -0.11
N SER A 113 -10.15 5.99 -0.05
CA SER A 113 -9.57 4.90 -0.83
C SER A 113 -9.47 3.60 -0.05
N VAL A 114 -9.86 3.57 1.24
CA VAL A 114 -9.76 2.35 2.05
C VAL A 114 -10.80 1.33 1.61
N ILE A 115 -10.34 0.10 1.40
CA ILE A 115 -11.16 -1.06 1.05
C ILE A 115 -11.01 -2.15 2.12
N PRO A 116 -12.00 -3.05 2.28
CA PRO A 116 -11.79 -4.23 3.11
C PRO A 116 -10.68 -5.11 2.51
N ALA A 117 -9.96 -5.82 3.39
CA ALA A 117 -9.12 -6.94 2.95
C ALA A 117 -9.99 -7.97 2.20
N PRO A 118 -9.45 -8.71 1.21
CA PRO A 118 -10.17 -9.84 0.63
C PRO A 118 -10.62 -10.76 1.76
N ALA A 119 -11.85 -11.27 1.64
CA ALA A 119 -12.26 -12.39 2.47
C ALA A 119 -11.19 -13.47 2.31
N ALA A 120 -10.71 -14.05 3.42
CA ALA A 120 -9.89 -15.25 3.33
C ALA A 120 -10.64 -16.20 2.40
N ALA A 121 -9.96 -16.68 1.34
CA ALA A 121 -10.54 -17.71 0.50
C ALA A 121 -10.89 -18.86 1.44
N GLY A 122 -12.17 -18.99 1.77
CA GLY A 122 -12.65 -20.10 2.59
C GLY A 122 -12.17 -21.38 1.93
N GLU A 123 -11.69 -22.31 2.76
CA GLU A 123 -11.43 -23.69 2.37
C GLU A 123 -12.38 -24.14 1.25
N ARG A 124 -11.79 -24.49 0.11
CA ARG A 124 -12.40 -25.42 -0.84
C ARG A 124 -11.83 -26.79 -0.57
#